data_AF-A0A554S752-F1
#
_entry.id   AF-A0A554S752-F1
#
_cell.length_a   1.000
_cell.length_b   1.000
_cell.length_c   1.000
_cell.angle_alpha   90.00
_cell.angle_beta   90.00
_cell.angle_gamma   90.00
#
_symmetry.space_group_name_H-M   'P 1'
#
loop_
_entity.id
_entity.type
_entity.pdbx_description
1 polymer ?
#
loop_
_entity_poly.entity_id
_entity_poly.type
_entity_poly.pdbx_seq_one_letter_code
_entity_poly.pdbx_strand_id
1 'polypeptide(L)'
;MEPVELLNAVLGSSHWAGRRAMVHPLGGDTPATHLQAGKYPPEAFSGKPVLREFSIFIDESGDFGPFQKHSPFYVLSLVLHDQSDDISRHLDSIHEGLRARKLPQDHAVHTGPLIRREREYRWMGLSDRRSIFRMLVDFVHRCDVTYHSWVFSKRELDDSDRLVSAMSRELGAWIRAEYEFFARWERIVIYYDNGQKEITNLVNSVFNAHLSVEVRNVVPSDYSLFQMADLCCTMALLRKKIEKVGLSSSERDFFSTPKASAERALKKGYFKTLDRKWFGD
;
A
#
# COMPACT_ATOMS: atom_id res chain seq x y z
N MET A 1 -16.72 45.22 -3.36
CA MET A 1 -15.77 45.17 -2.22
C MET A 1 -16.27 44.06 -1.33
N GLU A 2 -15.52 42.96 -1.31
CA GLU A 2 -15.78 41.67 -0.66
C GLU A 2 -15.98 41.76 0.87
N PRO A 3 -16.84 40.92 1.48
CA PRO A 3 -16.78 40.58 2.89
C PRO A 3 -15.98 39.29 3.12
N VAL A 4 -14.85 39.42 3.80
CA VAL A 4 -13.97 38.35 4.28
C VAL A 4 -14.60 37.71 5.52
N GLU A 5 -15.44 36.68 5.36
CA GLU A 5 -15.88 35.87 6.52
C GLU A 5 -16.42 34.45 6.20
N LEU A 6 -16.07 33.87 5.05
CA LEU A 6 -16.61 32.56 4.63
C LEU A 6 -15.59 31.45 4.32
N LEU A 7 -14.35 31.55 4.82
CA LEU A 7 -13.28 30.60 4.44
C LEU A 7 -12.62 29.80 5.57
N ASN A 8 -13.30 29.53 6.69
CA ASN A 8 -12.71 28.75 7.80
C ASN A 8 -13.59 27.63 8.40
N ALA A 9 -14.56 27.07 7.66
CA ALA A 9 -15.50 26.09 8.22
C ALA A 9 -15.54 24.69 7.56
N VAL A 10 -14.55 24.28 6.74
CA VAL A 10 -14.57 22.94 6.10
C VAL A 10 -13.28 22.12 6.33
N LEU A 11 -12.44 22.50 7.29
CA LEU A 11 -11.29 21.69 7.70
C LEU A 11 -11.57 20.99 9.03
N GLY A 12 -12.38 19.94 8.97
CA GLY A 12 -12.77 19.18 10.15
C GLY A 12 -13.43 17.85 9.79
N SER A 13 -12.72 16.98 9.09
CA SER A 13 -13.02 15.54 9.05
C SER A 13 -11.73 14.76 9.26
N SER A 14 -11.45 14.43 10.52
CA SER A 14 -10.33 13.56 10.88
C SER A 14 -10.72 12.10 10.60
N HIS A 15 -10.65 11.68 9.33
CA HIS A 15 -10.71 10.28 8.94
C HIS A 15 -9.29 9.71 8.81
N TRP A 16 -9.05 8.61 9.53
CA TRP A 16 -7.73 8.02 9.80
C TRP A 16 -7.23 7.18 8.63
N ALA A 17 -6.81 7.83 7.55
CA ALA A 17 -6.13 7.18 6.43
C ALA A 17 -4.73 6.65 6.77
N GLY A 18 -4.42 6.38 8.05
CA GLY A 18 -3.09 5.95 8.49
C GLY A 18 -2.05 7.06 8.57
N ARG A 19 -2.46 8.34 8.70
CA ARG A 19 -1.51 9.45 8.82
C ARG A 19 -0.77 9.41 10.16
N ARG A 20 0.57 9.32 10.11
CA ARG A 20 1.48 10.02 11.03
C ARG A 20 2.92 10.05 10.46
N ALA A 21 3.17 11.02 9.58
CA ALA A 21 4.47 11.66 9.46
C ALA A 21 4.25 13.19 9.39
N MET A 22 4.58 13.90 10.48
CA MET A 22 5.02 15.31 10.49
C MET A 22 6.16 15.34 11.51
N VAL A 23 7.35 15.83 11.22
CA VAL A 23 7.66 17.22 10.85
C VAL A 23 8.90 17.26 9.95
N HIS A 24 8.84 18.00 8.82
CA HIS A 24 10.07 18.53 8.22
C HIS A 24 10.39 19.88 8.87
N PRO A 25 11.61 20.12 9.37
CA PRO A 25 12.00 21.44 9.82
C PRO A 25 12.21 22.32 8.59
N LEU A 26 11.63 23.51 8.60
CA LEU A 26 12.24 24.80 8.20
C LEU A 26 11.14 25.88 8.14
N GLY A 27 11.16 26.79 9.12
CA GLY A 27 10.66 28.16 8.99
C GLY A 27 9.27 28.47 9.53
N GLY A 28 9.20 28.98 10.77
CA GLY A 28 8.22 30.01 11.16
C GLY A 28 6.94 29.55 11.85
N ASP A 29 6.96 29.71 13.18
CA ASP A 29 5.85 30.02 14.09
C ASP A 29 4.84 28.94 14.56
N THR A 30 5.13 28.53 15.81
CA THR A 30 4.29 28.02 16.91
C THR A 30 3.78 26.56 16.89
N PRO A 31 4.22 25.72 17.87
CA PRO A 31 3.69 24.39 18.10
C PRO A 31 2.52 24.43 19.10
N ALA A 32 1.36 23.90 18.73
CA ALA A 32 0.32 23.56 19.71
C ALA A 32 0.55 22.13 20.22
N THR A 33 1.01 22.08 21.46
CA THR A 33 1.27 20.94 22.33
C THR A 33 0.06 20.06 22.63
N HIS A 34 0.36 18.76 22.86
CA HIS A 34 -0.33 17.80 23.73
C HIS A 34 -1.87 17.66 23.62
N LEU A 35 -2.30 16.49 23.15
CA LEU A 35 -3.52 15.87 23.67
C LEU A 35 -3.21 14.46 24.20
N GLN A 36 -3.61 14.28 25.45
CA GLN A 36 -3.45 13.11 26.30
C GLN A 36 -4.06 11.85 25.68
N ALA A 37 -3.52 10.72 26.11
CA ALA A 37 -4.14 9.41 25.95
C ALA A 37 -5.58 9.42 26.51
N GLY A 38 -6.51 8.84 25.74
CA GLY A 38 -7.85 8.52 26.20
C GLY A 38 -8.85 9.66 26.11
N LYS A 39 -9.49 9.80 24.94
CA LYS A 39 -10.92 10.12 24.76
C LYS A 39 -11.22 10.10 23.27
N TYR A 40 -12.30 9.41 22.91
CA TYR A 40 -12.92 9.41 21.58
C TYR A 40 -13.00 10.84 20.99
N PRO A 41 -12.96 11.01 19.65
CA PRO A 41 -13.22 12.31 19.06
C PRO A 41 -14.64 12.80 19.43
N PRO A 42 -14.82 14.10 19.69
CA PRO A 42 -16.05 14.68 20.25
C PRO A 42 -17.19 14.85 19.22
N GLU A 43 -17.41 13.86 18.34
CA GLU A 43 -18.49 13.93 17.35
C GLU A 43 -19.77 13.18 17.75
N ALA A 44 -19.81 12.58 18.94
CA ALA A 44 -21.01 11.91 19.48
C ALA A 44 -22.18 12.86 19.84
N PHE A 45 -22.10 14.16 19.55
CA PHE A 45 -23.13 15.16 19.90
C PHE A 45 -23.82 15.86 18.73
N SER A 46 -23.57 15.48 17.47
CA SER A 46 -24.22 16.17 16.32
C SER A 46 -25.34 15.39 15.61
N GLY A 47 -25.61 14.13 15.98
CA GLY A 47 -26.62 13.31 15.27
C GLY A 47 -26.33 13.10 13.78
N LYS A 48 -25.15 13.52 13.29
CA LYS A 48 -24.69 13.23 11.93
C LYS A 48 -24.27 11.75 11.88
N PRO A 49 -24.73 10.99 10.87
CA PRO A 49 -24.24 9.64 10.67
C PRO A 49 -22.72 9.69 10.47
N VAL A 50 -21.99 8.81 11.17
CA VAL A 50 -20.56 8.61 10.94
C VAL A 50 -20.43 8.04 9.53
N LEU A 51 -19.80 8.80 8.63
CA LEU A 51 -19.66 8.41 7.24
C LEU A 51 -18.86 7.10 7.14
N ARG A 52 -19.40 6.09 6.45
CA ARG A 52 -18.64 4.86 6.17
C ARG A 52 -17.69 5.08 5.02
N GLU A 53 -16.42 5.31 5.37
CA GLU A 53 -15.33 5.54 4.42
C GLU A 53 -14.50 4.30 4.18
N PHE A 54 -14.15 4.06 2.93
CA PHE A 54 -13.28 2.99 2.50
C PHE A 54 -12.05 3.55 1.78
N SER A 55 -10.89 3.01 2.10
CA SER A 55 -9.61 3.43 1.50
C SER A 55 -9.00 2.32 0.67
N ILE A 56 -8.52 2.69 -0.52
CA ILE A 56 -7.81 1.81 -1.45
C ILE A 56 -6.41 2.38 -1.67
N PHE A 57 -5.37 1.67 -1.28
CA PHE A 57 -3.97 2.03 -1.52
C PHE A 57 -3.44 1.22 -2.69
N ILE A 58 -2.88 1.89 -3.69
CA ILE A 58 -2.42 1.25 -4.92
C ILE A 58 -0.90 1.32 -5.00
N ASP A 59 -0.28 0.20 -5.34
CA ASP A 59 1.12 0.11 -5.73
C ASP A 59 1.29 -0.80 -6.94
N GLU A 60 2.35 -0.56 -7.71
CA GLU A 60 2.71 -1.34 -8.88
C GLU A 60 4.18 -1.76 -8.90
N SER A 61 4.43 -2.87 -9.59
CA SER A 61 5.80 -3.32 -9.87
C SER A 61 5.91 -3.69 -11.34
N GLY A 62 6.86 -3.07 -12.02
CA GLY A 62 7.13 -3.29 -13.44
C GLY A 62 7.10 -1.97 -14.20
N ASP A 63 7.23 -2.09 -15.51
CA ASP A 63 7.30 -0.97 -16.45
C ASP A 63 6.51 -1.32 -17.72
N PHE A 64 6.00 -0.31 -18.42
CA PHE A 64 5.32 -0.47 -19.72
C PHE A 64 6.28 -0.67 -20.90
N GLY A 65 7.59 -0.79 -20.66
CA GLY A 65 8.56 -1.13 -21.69
C GLY A 65 8.41 -2.59 -22.17
N PRO A 66 9.18 -3.00 -23.20
CA PRO A 66 9.09 -4.34 -23.76
C PRO A 66 9.45 -5.43 -22.74
N PHE A 67 9.10 -6.68 -23.04
CA PHE A 67 9.50 -7.82 -22.24
C PHE A 67 11.01 -7.87 -22.02
N GLN A 68 11.42 -8.00 -20.76
CA GLN A 68 12.80 -8.24 -20.38
C GLN A 68 12.87 -9.44 -19.45
N LYS A 69 13.85 -10.34 -19.62
CA LYS A 69 13.96 -11.56 -18.79
C LYS A 69 14.02 -11.26 -17.28
N HIS A 70 14.58 -10.11 -16.89
CA HIS A 70 14.70 -9.68 -15.50
C HIS A 70 13.49 -8.84 -15.00
N SER A 71 12.62 -8.39 -15.90
CA SER A 71 11.34 -7.71 -15.64
C SER A 71 10.22 -8.34 -16.50
N PRO A 72 9.84 -9.61 -16.26
CA PRO A 72 8.95 -10.36 -17.14
C PRO A 72 7.45 -10.12 -16.85
N PHE A 73 7.13 -9.48 -15.73
CA PHE A 73 5.77 -9.27 -15.26
C PHE A 73 5.52 -7.81 -14.93
N TYR A 74 4.26 -7.40 -15.06
CA TYR A 74 3.73 -6.21 -14.42
C TYR A 74 2.76 -6.65 -13.33
N VAL A 75 2.82 -6.02 -12.15
CA VAL A 75 1.96 -6.31 -11.01
C VAL A 75 1.23 -5.04 -10.61
N LEU A 76 -0.06 -5.16 -10.32
CA LEU A 76 -0.88 -4.11 -9.72
C LEU A 76 -1.50 -4.67 -8.45
N SER A 77 -1.32 -3.98 -7.32
CA SER A 77 -1.81 -4.41 -6.02
C SER A 77 -2.63 -3.31 -5.36
N LEU A 78 -3.75 -3.72 -4.75
CA LEU A 78 -4.68 -2.86 -4.04
C LEU A 78 -4.74 -3.34 -2.60
N VAL A 79 -4.49 -2.46 -1.63
CA VAL A 79 -4.75 -2.69 -0.20
C VAL A 79 -6.02 -1.95 0.19
N LEU A 80 -6.91 -2.66 0.88
CA LEU A 80 -8.29 -2.30 1.12
C LEU A 80 -8.52 -2.16 2.63
N HIS A 81 -9.03 -1.01 3.05
CA HIS A 81 -9.18 -0.66 4.47
C HIS A 81 -10.52 0.03 4.75
N ASP A 82 -11.32 -0.54 5.66
CA ASP A 82 -12.44 0.13 6.30
C ASP A 82 -11.91 1.18 7.28
N GLN A 83 -12.25 2.45 7.07
CA GLN A 83 -11.75 3.53 7.93
C GLN A 83 -12.34 3.55 9.34
N SER A 84 -13.37 2.72 9.60
CA SER A 84 -13.86 2.49 10.95
C SER A 84 -12.94 1.58 11.77
N ASP A 85 -12.04 0.83 11.13
CA ASP A 85 -11.01 0.03 11.79
C ASP A 85 -9.82 0.88 12.20
N ASP A 86 -9.66 1.12 13.51
CA ASP A 86 -8.56 1.91 14.04
C ASP A 86 -7.23 1.13 14.02
N ILE A 87 -6.34 1.50 13.10
CA ILE A 87 -4.99 0.94 12.97
C ILE A 87 -3.91 1.71 13.73
N SER A 88 -4.24 2.73 14.53
CA SER A 88 -3.26 3.61 15.20
C SER A 88 -2.22 2.84 16.01
N ARG A 89 -2.64 1.81 16.75
CA ARG A 89 -1.74 0.95 17.54
C ARG A 89 -0.76 0.16 16.66
N HIS A 90 -1.17 -0.21 15.46
CA HIS A 90 -0.31 -0.90 14.49
C HIS A 90 0.71 0.07 13.87
N LEU A 91 0.28 1.32 13.63
CA LEU A 91 1.18 2.40 13.19
C LEU A 91 2.21 2.74 14.28
N ASP A 92 1.81 2.82 15.54
CA ASP A 92 2.77 3.04 16.63
C ASP A 92 3.79 1.89 16.71
N SER A 93 3.33 0.65 16.51
CA SER A 93 4.21 -0.53 16.52
C SER A 93 5.21 -0.56 15.36
N ILE A 94 4.83 -0.16 14.14
CA ILE A 94 5.77 -0.13 13.01
C ILE A 94 6.81 0.99 13.20
N HIS A 95 6.38 2.15 13.67
CA HIS A 95 7.21 3.30 14.00
C HIS A 95 8.23 3.01 15.11
N GLU A 96 7.80 2.34 16.18
CA GLU A 96 8.71 1.83 17.21
C GLU A 96 9.68 0.79 16.65
N GLY A 97 9.20 -0.10 15.78
CA GLY A 97 10.02 -1.08 15.09
C GLY A 97 11.13 -0.47 14.24
N LEU A 98 10.85 0.63 13.54
CA LEU A 98 11.83 1.40 12.77
C LEU A 98 12.88 2.05 13.69
N ARG A 99 12.43 2.74 14.74
CA ARG A 99 13.34 3.39 15.72
C ARG A 99 14.26 2.37 16.41
N ALA A 100 13.73 1.21 16.79
CA ALA A 100 14.53 0.12 17.38
C ALA A 100 15.64 -0.38 16.44
N ARG A 101 15.51 -0.16 15.13
CA ARG A 101 16.49 -0.50 14.09
C ARG A 101 17.31 0.71 13.65
N LYS A 102 17.27 1.82 14.40
CA LYS A 102 17.97 3.09 14.12
C LYS A 102 17.58 3.71 12.77
N LEU A 103 16.36 3.44 12.31
CA LEU A 103 15.76 4.11 11.17
C LEU A 103 14.88 5.28 11.65
N PRO A 104 14.75 6.36 10.85
CA PRO A 104 13.75 7.39 11.08
C PRO A 104 12.36 6.80 11.22
N GLN A 105 11.51 7.43 12.03
CA GLN A 105 10.15 6.94 12.27
C GLN A 105 9.28 7.01 11.01
N ASP A 106 9.53 8.00 10.17
CA ASP A 106 8.94 8.27 8.86
C ASP A 106 9.67 7.56 7.71
N HIS A 107 10.57 6.62 8.02
CA HIS A 107 11.25 5.83 7.00
C HIS A 107 10.24 4.97 6.22
N ALA A 108 10.00 5.34 4.96
CA ALA A 108 9.21 4.53 4.05
C ALA A 108 10.00 3.28 3.63
N VAL A 109 9.57 2.10 4.09
CA VAL A 109 10.22 0.86 3.69
C VAL A 109 9.75 0.46 2.29
N HIS A 110 10.70 0.37 1.35
CA HIS A 110 10.46 -0.21 0.03
C HIS A 110 10.98 -1.65 -0.02
N THR A 111 10.08 -2.61 -0.20
CA THR A 111 10.32 -4.06 -0.11
C THR A 111 11.29 -4.54 -1.18
N GLY A 112 11.13 -4.09 -2.43
CA GLY A 112 12.03 -4.42 -3.53
C GLY A 112 13.49 -4.01 -3.25
N PRO A 113 13.77 -2.72 -3.02
CA PRO A 113 15.09 -2.23 -2.60
C PRO A 113 15.63 -2.93 -1.34
N LEU A 114 14.78 -3.21 -0.35
CA LEU A 114 15.15 -3.93 0.86
C LEU A 114 15.68 -5.34 0.56
N ILE A 115 14.99 -6.10 -0.30
CA ILE A 115 15.41 -7.43 -0.73
C ILE A 115 16.72 -7.36 -1.52
N ARG A 116 16.79 -6.44 -2.49
CA ARG A 116 17.92 -6.30 -3.42
C ARG A 116 19.15 -5.60 -2.82
N ARG A 117 19.05 -5.09 -1.59
CA ARG A 117 20.12 -4.35 -0.90
C ARG A 117 20.49 -3.06 -1.66
N GLU A 118 19.48 -2.33 -2.11
CA GLU A 118 19.63 -1.10 -2.87
C GLU A 118 19.40 0.14 -1.99
N ARG A 119 19.75 1.32 -2.52
CA ARG A 119 19.47 2.64 -1.91
C ARG A 119 19.91 2.74 -0.45
N GLU A 120 19.01 3.09 0.47
CA GLU A 120 19.23 3.19 1.92
C GLU A 120 19.72 1.88 2.56
N TYR A 121 19.47 0.72 1.94
CA TYR A 121 19.79 -0.59 2.49
C TYR A 121 21.17 -1.11 2.06
N ARG A 122 21.91 -0.38 1.21
CA ARG A 122 23.21 -0.81 0.65
C ARG A 122 24.23 -1.22 1.73
N TRP A 123 24.20 -0.55 2.88
CA TRP A 123 25.12 -0.79 4.00
C TRP A 123 24.57 -1.75 5.06
N MET A 124 23.31 -2.20 4.94
CA MET A 124 22.68 -3.07 5.93
C MET A 124 23.00 -4.55 5.69
N GLY A 125 23.29 -5.26 6.79
CA GLY A 125 23.49 -6.70 6.78
C GLY A 125 22.20 -7.45 6.44
N LEU A 126 22.32 -8.71 6.01
CA LEU A 126 21.18 -9.55 5.67
C LEU A 126 20.20 -9.73 6.85
N SER A 127 20.73 -9.88 8.08
CA SER A 127 19.92 -10.03 9.28
C SER A 127 19.04 -8.80 9.56
N ASP A 128 19.61 -7.60 9.45
CA ASP A 128 18.91 -6.34 9.69
C ASP A 128 17.81 -6.12 8.65
N ARG A 129 18.11 -6.35 7.37
CA ARG A 129 17.12 -6.22 6.29
C ARG A 129 15.97 -7.22 6.44
N ARG A 130 16.26 -8.48 6.80
CA ARG A 130 15.21 -9.47 7.14
C ARG A 130 14.41 -9.08 8.37
N SER A 131 15.04 -8.39 9.32
CA SER A 131 14.36 -7.86 10.50
C SER A 131 13.34 -6.77 10.15
N ILE A 132 13.67 -5.88 9.21
CA ILE A 132 12.75 -4.86 8.68
C ILE A 132 11.62 -5.54 7.89
N PHE A 133 11.95 -6.50 7.02
CA PHE A 133 10.95 -7.21 6.23
C PHE A 133 9.92 -7.94 7.11
N ARG A 134 10.37 -8.63 8.17
CA ARG A 134 9.47 -9.30 9.12
C ARG A 134 8.55 -8.31 9.84
N MET A 135 9.05 -7.13 10.18
CA MET A 135 8.22 -6.06 10.76
C MET A 135 7.11 -5.62 9.80
N LEU A 136 7.38 -5.50 8.49
CA LEU A 136 6.33 -5.23 7.50
C LEU A 136 5.31 -6.37 7.44
N VAL A 137 5.76 -7.62 7.38
CA VAL A 137 4.86 -8.79 7.37
C VAL A 137 4.00 -8.84 8.63
N ASP A 138 4.56 -8.54 9.80
CA ASP A 138 3.83 -8.46 11.06
C ASP A 138 2.79 -7.33 11.05
N PHE A 139 3.10 -6.19 10.41
CA PHE A 139 2.15 -5.09 10.20
C PHE A 139 0.95 -5.55 9.34
N VAL A 140 1.20 -6.21 8.20
CA VAL A 140 0.14 -6.82 7.36
C VAL A 140 -0.70 -7.82 8.13
N HIS A 141 -0.05 -8.67 8.92
CA HIS A 141 -0.75 -9.71 9.66
C HIS A 141 -1.71 -9.12 10.71
N ARG A 142 -1.31 -8.03 11.37
CA ARG A 142 -2.03 -7.44 12.50
C ARG A 142 -3.13 -6.45 12.12
N CYS A 143 -2.95 -5.70 11.03
CA CYS A 143 -3.96 -4.75 10.55
C CYS A 143 -5.19 -5.49 10.00
N ASP A 144 -6.40 -4.99 10.29
CA ASP A 144 -7.61 -5.48 9.63
C ASP A 144 -7.76 -4.81 8.27
N VAL A 145 -7.13 -5.42 7.28
CA VAL A 145 -7.04 -4.96 5.90
C VAL A 145 -7.12 -6.19 5.03
N THR A 146 -7.56 -5.99 3.79
CA THR A 146 -7.45 -7.02 2.77
C THR A 146 -6.66 -6.48 1.59
N TYR A 147 -6.25 -7.35 0.66
CA TYR A 147 -5.60 -6.92 -0.56
C TYR A 147 -6.00 -7.80 -1.73
N HIS A 148 -5.90 -7.23 -2.92
CA HIS A 148 -6.05 -7.94 -4.18
C HIS A 148 -4.84 -7.64 -5.06
N SER A 149 -4.45 -8.56 -5.94
CA SER A 149 -3.30 -8.32 -6.84
C SER A 149 -3.45 -9.05 -8.16
N TRP A 150 -3.16 -8.34 -9.24
CA TRP A 150 -3.08 -8.90 -10.58
C TRP A 150 -1.63 -8.98 -11.04
N VAL A 151 -1.28 -10.09 -11.70
CA VAL A 151 0.04 -10.28 -12.31
C VAL A 151 -0.10 -10.54 -13.80
N PHE A 152 0.41 -9.63 -14.60
CA PHE A 152 0.33 -9.64 -16.05
C PHE A 152 1.67 -10.09 -16.67
N SER A 153 1.62 -11.03 -17.61
CA SER A 153 2.79 -11.51 -18.35
C SER A 153 3.13 -10.57 -19.49
N LYS A 154 4.26 -9.85 -19.38
CA LYS A 154 4.76 -8.99 -20.49
C LYS A 154 5.17 -9.78 -21.72
N ARG A 155 5.36 -11.10 -21.57
CA ARG A 155 5.63 -12.01 -22.68
C ARG A 155 4.39 -12.31 -23.52
N GLU A 156 3.24 -12.38 -22.86
CA GLU A 156 1.94 -12.65 -23.50
C GLU A 156 1.29 -11.36 -23.99
N LEU A 157 1.52 -10.27 -23.26
CA LEU A 157 1.10 -8.91 -23.57
C LEU A 157 2.33 -8.15 -24.08
N ASP A 158 2.70 -8.45 -25.33
CA ASP A 158 3.91 -8.04 -26.03
C ASP A 158 3.97 -6.55 -26.42
N ASP A 159 2.97 -5.77 -26.00
CA ASP A 159 2.83 -4.34 -26.28
C ASP A 159 2.14 -3.62 -25.11
N SER A 160 2.48 -2.34 -24.90
CA SER A 160 1.96 -1.53 -23.78
C SER A 160 0.45 -1.34 -23.84
N ASP A 161 -0.13 -1.17 -25.02
CA ASP A 161 -1.58 -0.94 -25.16
C ASP A 161 -2.36 -2.20 -24.80
N ARG A 162 -1.82 -3.37 -25.15
CA ARG A 162 -2.37 -4.67 -24.73
C ARG A 162 -2.31 -4.85 -23.23
N LEU A 163 -1.21 -4.42 -22.58
CA LEU A 163 -1.06 -4.46 -21.13
C LEU A 163 -2.10 -3.57 -20.43
N VAL A 164 -2.23 -2.32 -20.86
CA VAL A 164 -3.23 -1.37 -20.32
C VAL A 164 -4.66 -1.89 -20.54
N SER A 165 -4.93 -2.44 -21.72
CA SER A 165 -6.25 -3.00 -22.05
C SER A 165 -6.58 -4.22 -21.19
N ALA A 166 -5.60 -5.08 -20.92
CA ALA A 166 -5.78 -6.22 -20.02
C ALA A 166 -6.03 -5.76 -18.58
N MET A 167 -5.22 -4.84 -18.06
CA MET A 167 -5.42 -4.27 -16.72
C MET A 167 -6.80 -3.62 -16.57
N SER A 168 -7.22 -2.84 -17.57
CA SER A 168 -8.52 -2.15 -17.54
C SER A 168 -9.67 -3.13 -17.50
N ARG A 169 -9.58 -4.22 -18.28
CA ARG A 169 -10.58 -5.29 -18.30
C ARG A 169 -10.64 -6.04 -16.98
N GLU A 170 -9.50 -6.47 -16.44
CA GLU A 170 -9.44 -7.23 -15.17
C GLU A 170 -9.92 -6.39 -13.99
N LEU A 171 -9.42 -5.15 -13.87
CA LEU A 171 -9.84 -4.24 -12.79
C LEU A 171 -11.34 -3.91 -12.90
N GLY A 172 -11.84 -3.61 -14.10
CA GLY A 172 -13.26 -3.33 -14.29
C GLY A 172 -14.15 -4.55 -14.04
N ALA A 173 -13.70 -5.75 -14.43
CA ALA A 173 -14.41 -6.98 -14.14
C ALA A 173 -14.50 -7.24 -12.64
N TRP A 174 -13.41 -7.03 -11.91
CA TRP A 174 -13.37 -7.17 -10.46
C TRP A 174 -14.28 -6.15 -9.75
N ILE A 175 -14.24 -4.87 -10.12
CA ILE A 175 -15.12 -3.86 -9.51
C ILE A 175 -16.60 -4.22 -9.73
N ARG A 176 -16.97 -4.73 -10.92
CA ARG A 176 -18.34 -5.16 -11.20
C ARG A 176 -18.74 -6.41 -10.42
N ALA A 177 -17.84 -7.38 -10.28
CA ALA A 177 -18.10 -8.59 -9.50
C ALA A 177 -18.32 -8.26 -8.02
N GLU A 178 -17.57 -7.30 -7.50
CA GLU A 178 -17.58 -6.89 -6.09
C GLU A 178 -18.43 -5.63 -5.85
N TYR A 179 -19.30 -5.28 -6.80
CA TYR A 179 -20.07 -4.03 -6.75
C TYR A 179 -20.91 -3.91 -5.48
N GLU A 180 -21.53 -5.00 -5.03
CA GLU A 180 -22.32 -5.01 -3.79
C GLU A 180 -21.49 -4.73 -2.54
N PHE A 181 -20.20 -5.07 -2.55
CA PHE A 181 -19.29 -4.68 -1.48
C PHE A 181 -19.01 -3.18 -1.54
N PHE A 182 -18.64 -2.66 -2.71
CA PHE A 182 -18.30 -1.24 -2.88
C PHE A 182 -19.49 -0.30 -2.63
N ALA A 183 -20.70 -0.71 -3.04
CA ALA A 183 -21.92 0.08 -2.90
C ALA A 183 -22.36 0.31 -1.44
N ARG A 184 -21.74 -0.36 -0.45
CA ARG A 184 -22.04 -0.19 0.97
C ARG A 184 -21.37 1.04 1.58
N TRP A 185 -20.33 1.56 0.93
CA TRP A 185 -19.54 2.69 1.40
C TRP A 185 -20.14 3.99 0.90
N GLU A 186 -20.20 4.98 1.78
CA GLU A 186 -20.67 6.32 1.42
C GLU A 186 -19.56 7.15 0.78
N ARG A 187 -18.31 6.78 1.04
CA ARG A 187 -17.11 7.45 0.53
C ARG A 187 -16.02 6.43 0.23
N ILE A 188 -15.49 6.44 -0.99
CA ILE A 188 -14.35 5.60 -1.38
C ILE A 188 -13.20 6.52 -1.78
N VAL A 189 -12.05 6.38 -1.14
CA VAL A 189 -10.86 7.18 -1.41
C VAL A 189 -9.74 6.28 -1.90
N ILE A 190 -9.21 6.61 -3.07
CA ILE A 190 -8.08 5.93 -3.69
C ILE A 190 -6.83 6.75 -3.44
N TYR A 191 -5.82 6.12 -2.88
CA TYR A 191 -4.51 6.68 -2.61
C TYR A 191 -3.52 6.06 -3.61
N TYR A 192 -2.91 6.92 -4.42
CA TYR A 192 -1.88 6.51 -5.40
C TYR A 192 -0.82 7.62 -5.54
N ASP A 193 0.44 7.25 -5.74
CA ASP A 193 1.57 8.19 -5.81
C ASP A 193 1.86 8.71 -7.23
N ASN A 194 1.03 8.32 -8.21
CA ASN A 194 1.20 8.65 -9.62
C ASN A 194 2.55 8.18 -10.22
N GLY A 195 3.11 7.07 -9.70
CA GLY A 195 4.38 6.51 -10.17
C GLY A 195 4.47 6.28 -11.68
N GLN A 196 3.36 5.88 -12.32
CA GLN A 196 3.24 5.72 -13.78
C GLN A 196 1.97 6.38 -14.32
N LYS A 197 2.09 7.11 -15.44
CA LYS A 197 0.99 7.87 -16.05
C LYS A 197 -0.14 6.95 -16.51
N GLU A 198 0.21 5.80 -17.05
CA GLU A 198 -0.73 4.78 -17.52
C GLU A 198 -1.59 4.25 -16.37
N ILE A 199 -1.00 3.98 -15.20
CA ILE A 199 -1.73 3.56 -14.00
C ILE A 199 -2.60 4.70 -13.48
N THR A 200 -2.09 5.93 -13.46
CA THR A 200 -2.87 7.11 -13.11
C THR A 200 -4.15 7.21 -13.96
N ASN A 201 -4.02 7.06 -15.29
CA ASN A 201 -5.15 7.10 -16.22
C ASN A 201 -6.09 5.91 -16.04
N LEU A 202 -5.54 4.72 -15.81
CA LEU A 202 -6.31 3.50 -15.61
C LEU A 202 -7.15 3.57 -14.33
N VAL A 203 -6.55 3.98 -13.22
CA VAL A 203 -7.25 4.17 -11.94
C VAL A 203 -8.37 5.18 -12.10
N ASN A 204 -8.06 6.35 -12.66
CA ASN A 204 -9.07 7.39 -12.87
C ASN A 204 -10.21 6.93 -13.78
N SER A 205 -9.91 6.28 -14.90
CA SER A 205 -10.94 5.89 -15.87
C SER A 205 -11.79 4.70 -15.38
N VAL A 206 -11.17 3.64 -14.88
CA VAL A 206 -11.87 2.40 -14.54
C VAL A 206 -12.68 2.53 -13.26
N PHE A 207 -12.13 3.17 -12.21
CA PHE A 207 -12.89 3.36 -10.97
C PHE A 207 -14.06 4.34 -11.16
N ASN A 208 -13.84 5.51 -11.78
CA ASN A 208 -14.92 6.48 -11.98
C ASN A 208 -16.00 6.01 -12.97
N ALA A 209 -15.69 5.04 -13.84
CA ALA A 209 -16.70 4.42 -14.71
C ALA A 209 -17.68 3.52 -13.95
N HIS A 210 -17.32 3.05 -12.75
CA HIS A 210 -18.09 2.06 -12.00
C HIS A 210 -18.51 2.52 -10.60
N LEU A 211 -17.78 3.46 -10.00
CA LEU A 211 -17.93 3.90 -8.62
C LEU A 211 -17.75 5.42 -8.51
N SER A 212 -18.37 6.03 -7.49
CA SER A 212 -18.07 7.41 -7.10
C SER A 212 -16.85 7.40 -6.16
N VAL A 213 -15.68 7.75 -6.69
CA VAL A 213 -14.41 7.69 -5.95
C VAL A 213 -13.71 9.03 -5.89
N GLU A 214 -12.95 9.25 -4.82
CA GLU A 214 -11.99 10.34 -4.73
C GLU A 214 -10.57 9.82 -4.94
N VAL A 215 -9.89 10.25 -6.00
CA VAL A 215 -8.50 9.87 -6.24
C VAL A 215 -7.57 10.94 -5.67
N ARG A 216 -6.69 10.54 -4.75
CA ARG A 216 -5.71 11.42 -4.09
C ARG A 216 -4.31 11.05 -4.55
N ASN A 217 -3.60 12.05 -5.10
CA ASN A 217 -2.15 12.00 -5.26
C ASN A 217 -1.50 12.17 -3.88
N VAL A 218 -0.62 11.25 -3.52
CA VAL A 218 -0.01 11.22 -2.18
C VAL A 218 1.45 10.86 -2.23
N VAL A 219 2.18 11.26 -1.19
CA VAL A 219 3.56 10.83 -0.99
C VAL A 219 3.55 9.53 -0.16
N PRO A 220 4.16 8.43 -0.64
CA PRO A 220 4.13 7.15 0.06
C PRO A 220 4.64 7.20 1.52
N SER A 221 5.58 8.10 1.84
CA SER A 221 6.11 8.29 3.19
C SER A 221 5.06 8.79 4.19
N ASP A 222 3.97 9.39 3.73
CA ASP A 222 2.94 9.95 4.60
C ASP A 222 1.99 8.86 5.14
N TYR A 223 2.09 7.64 4.61
CA TYR A 223 1.09 6.59 4.72
C TYR A 223 1.72 5.19 4.82
N SER A 224 1.76 4.60 6.02
CA SER A 224 2.32 3.26 6.23
C SER A 224 1.60 2.15 5.45
N LEU A 225 0.35 2.35 5.04
CA LEU A 225 -0.39 1.41 4.19
C LEU A 225 0.16 1.32 2.75
N PHE A 226 0.91 2.31 2.25
CA PHE A 226 1.66 2.14 0.99
C PHE A 226 2.80 1.14 1.13
N GLN A 227 3.45 1.07 2.29
CA GLN A 227 4.48 0.05 2.54
C GLN A 227 3.87 -1.35 2.54
N MET A 228 2.59 -1.47 2.92
CA MET A 228 1.84 -2.71 2.77
C MET A 228 1.50 -2.99 1.30
N ALA A 229 1.06 -1.99 0.53
CA ALA A 229 0.77 -2.15 -0.88
C ALA A 229 2.01 -2.61 -1.66
N ASP A 230 3.18 -1.99 -1.42
CA ASP A 230 4.48 -2.38 -1.97
C ASP A 230 4.92 -3.79 -1.56
N LEU A 231 4.67 -4.18 -0.30
CA LEU A 231 4.92 -5.56 0.14
C LEU A 231 4.01 -6.55 -0.60
N CYS A 232 2.70 -6.30 -0.68
CA CYS A 232 1.75 -7.16 -1.39
C CYS A 232 2.11 -7.30 -2.87
N CYS A 233 2.47 -6.19 -3.52
CA CYS A 233 2.93 -6.13 -4.90
C CYS A 233 4.20 -6.97 -5.12
N THR A 234 5.20 -6.78 -4.26
CA THR A 234 6.43 -7.57 -4.29
C THR A 234 6.13 -9.07 -4.08
N MET A 235 5.24 -9.42 -3.18
CA MET A 235 4.95 -10.81 -2.84
C MET A 235 4.16 -11.52 -3.95
N ALA A 236 3.23 -10.83 -4.62
CA ALA A 236 2.55 -11.33 -5.81
C ALA A 236 3.56 -11.57 -6.96
N LEU A 237 4.51 -10.65 -7.17
CA LEU A 237 5.61 -10.82 -8.13
C LEU A 237 6.43 -12.07 -7.81
N LEU A 238 6.90 -12.22 -6.56
CA LEU A 238 7.73 -13.36 -6.16
C LEU A 238 7.00 -14.69 -6.35
N ARG A 239 5.71 -14.75 -6.03
CA ARG A 239 4.86 -15.93 -6.25
C ARG A 239 4.86 -16.31 -7.73
N LYS A 240 4.57 -15.36 -8.63
CA LYS A 240 4.58 -15.62 -10.07
C LYS A 240 5.96 -16.00 -10.61
N LYS A 241 7.01 -15.38 -10.08
CA LYS A 241 8.39 -15.71 -10.46
C LYS A 241 8.72 -17.16 -10.14
N ILE A 242 8.41 -17.63 -8.94
CA ILE A 242 8.61 -19.04 -8.55
C ILE A 242 7.90 -19.99 -9.53
N GLU A 243 6.69 -19.66 -9.98
CA GLU A 243 5.92 -20.51 -10.89
C GLU A 243 6.47 -20.56 -12.31
N LYS A 244 7.09 -19.48 -12.81
CA LYS A 244 7.32 -19.30 -14.25
C LYS A 244 8.77 -19.11 -14.67
N VAL A 245 9.59 -18.43 -13.87
CA VAL A 245 10.93 -17.97 -14.29
C VAL A 245 12.04 -18.16 -13.25
N GLY A 246 11.68 -18.50 -12.01
CA GLY A 246 12.59 -18.60 -10.87
C GLY A 246 12.88 -17.25 -10.20
N LEU A 247 13.35 -17.35 -8.95
CA LEU A 247 13.81 -16.19 -8.17
C LEU A 247 15.16 -15.66 -8.66
N SER A 248 15.45 -14.38 -8.45
CA SER A 248 16.79 -13.80 -8.66
C SER A 248 17.79 -14.28 -7.60
N SER A 249 19.09 -14.01 -7.78
CA SER A 249 20.11 -14.27 -6.74
C SER A 249 19.79 -13.53 -5.45
N SER A 250 19.52 -12.23 -5.52
CA SER A 250 19.17 -11.41 -4.36
C SER A 250 17.95 -11.93 -3.61
N GLU A 251 16.92 -12.38 -4.32
CA GLU A 251 15.72 -12.98 -3.71
C GLU A 251 16.02 -14.34 -3.06
N ARG A 252 16.80 -15.19 -3.73
CA ARG A 252 17.22 -16.48 -3.15
C ARG A 252 18.04 -16.26 -1.88
N ASP A 253 18.99 -15.35 -1.92
CA ASP A 253 19.84 -15.02 -0.77
C ASP A 253 19.01 -14.39 0.35
N PHE A 254 18.04 -13.54 0.00
CA PHE A 254 17.17 -12.89 0.98
C PHE A 254 16.23 -13.85 1.70
N PHE A 255 15.67 -14.86 1.02
CA PHE A 255 14.65 -15.73 1.63
C PHE A 255 15.16 -17.11 2.07
N SER A 256 16.34 -17.55 1.63
CA SER A 256 16.86 -18.86 2.03
C SER A 256 17.23 -18.91 3.51
N THR A 257 16.94 -20.03 4.16
CA THR A 257 17.29 -20.26 5.57
C THR A 257 18.20 -21.48 5.66
N PRO A 258 18.90 -21.71 6.79
CA PRO A 258 19.67 -22.94 6.98
C PRO A 258 18.85 -24.23 6.82
N LYS A 259 17.52 -24.16 6.94
CA LYS A 259 16.59 -25.31 6.95
C LYS A 259 15.68 -25.41 5.72
N ALA A 260 15.70 -24.42 4.82
CA ALA A 260 14.78 -24.37 3.68
C ALA A 260 15.30 -23.44 2.57
N SER A 261 15.06 -23.85 1.32
CA SER A 261 15.22 -22.97 0.15
C SER A 261 14.32 -21.74 0.26
N ALA A 262 14.68 -20.67 -0.44
CA ALA A 262 13.87 -19.44 -0.53
C ALA A 262 12.41 -19.72 -0.89
N GLU A 263 12.15 -20.57 -1.89
CA GLU A 263 10.79 -20.91 -2.32
C GLU A 263 9.98 -21.58 -1.20
N ARG A 264 10.59 -22.53 -0.48
CA ARG A 264 9.95 -23.23 0.63
C ARG A 264 9.71 -22.30 1.81
N ALA A 265 10.65 -21.38 2.10
CA ALA A 265 10.49 -20.37 3.13
C ALA A 265 9.37 -19.37 2.79
N LEU A 266 9.31 -18.90 1.54
CA LEU A 266 8.24 -18.04 1.02
C LEU A 266 6.86 -18.69 1.14
N LYS A 267 6.73 -19.92 0.64
CA LYS A 267 5.47 -20.68 0.70
C LYS A 267 4.99 -20.91 2.13
N LYS A 268 5.87 -21.32 3.05
CA LYS A 268 5.47 -21.66 4.43
C LYS A 268 5.31 -20.46 5.35
N GLY A 269 6.16 -19.45 5.21
CA GLY A 269 6.28 -18.35 6.17
C GLY A 269 5.53 -17.08 5.80
N TYR A 270 5.45 -16.75 4.50
CA TYR A 270 5.01 -15.43 4.06
C TYR A 270 3.74 -15.49 3.21
N PHE A 271 3.70 -16.34 2.18
CA PHE A 271 2.53 -16.51 1.31
C PHE A 271 1.28 -16.89 2.10
N LYS A 272 1.36 -17.87 3.01
CA LYS A 272 0.22 -18.26 3.86
C LYS A 272 -0.30 -17.12 4.76
N THR A 273 0.56 -16.19 5.17
CA THR A 273 0.13 -15.03 5.98
C THR A 273 -0.65 -14.06 5.13
N LEU A 274 -0.17 -13.79 3.91
CA LEU A 274 -0.84 -12.92 2.95
C LEU A 274 -2.10 -13.57 2.41
N ASP A 275 -2.15 -14.87 2.12
CA ASP A 275 -3.37 -15.52 1.62
C ASP A 275 -4.57 -15.35 2.57
N ARG A 276 -4.32 -15.17 3.87
CA ARG A 276 -5.37 -14.87 4.88
C ARG A 276 -5.90 -13.44 4.83
N LYS A 277 -5.24 -12.56 4.09
CA LYS A 277 -5.60 -11.16 3.86
C LYS A 277 -6.09 -10.94 2.43
N TRP A 278 -6.21 -12.00 1.62
CA TRP A 278 -6.73 -11.88 0.26
C TRP A 278 -8.17 -11.37 0.28
N PHE A 279 -8.50 -10.48 -0.67
CA PHE A 279 -9.84 -9.97 -0.87
C PHE A 279 -10.55 -10.73 -2.00
N GLY A 280 -11.77 -11.18 -1.68
CA GLY A 280 -12.55 -12.12 -2.50
C GLY A 280 -12.36 -13.56 -2.06
N ASP A 281 -13.21 -14.45 -2.58
CA ASP A 281 -13.15 -15.90 -2.36
C ASP A 281 -11.98 -16.59 -3.08
#